data_AF-A0A5C6C408-F1
#
_entry.id   AF-A0A5C6C408-F1
#
_cell.length_a   1.000
_cell.length_b   1.000
_cell.length_c   1.000
_cell.angle_alpha   90.00
_cell.angle_beta   90.00
_cell.angle_gamma   90.00
#
_symmetry.space_group_name_H-M   'P 1'
#
loop_
_entity.id
_entity.type
_entity.pdbx_description
1 polymer ?
#
loop_
_entity_poly.entity_id
_entity_poly.type
_entity_poly.pdbx_seq_one_letter_code
_entity_poly.pdbx_strand_id
1 'polypeptide(L)'
;MPLSYTHLLLLAIACCVAELASAQAVAHRPRPAVATVRLTEVNWADGFGQQRLDTCQVKTAPETKENMRGTQYLEELHIVAGVSEGTNHGAPVNDGESDVGMEAVCALQATKPDSQWDQRLVEIVGIIGRAQRTNGYLHHPVLIANHNGNTTEKRFSDLVNFEMYIMCHLITDACVNHDVSAKASLLTIIRRGADFLDEAYRHRTPQQAGCEICPSHFMSVLDLCRATGEACYLNLAERLIQMGDQIGDDNQDQLPSTRQTEVGWLTYGMPDNPSQPGWGGQFASAWKRPYSQFDRLTTPDDHVEVFSVLALVLLLSDDTTENPEAQLPEAQLPKAQLMSDNVSIHSHFPGDGTVRFCICPKAAKTYPFTIQSNVAALDGKTCGVKSVAPFARVLEDPSLSNPNRWADDAASQFGAGERQSVKSVSRWLTFFSQTSQNACSDPT
;
A
#
# COMPACT_ATOMS: atom_id res chain seq x y z
N MET A 1 -6.67 33.73 57.54
CA MET A 1 -7.47 32.85 58.41
C MET A 1 -6.95 31.43 58.23
N PRO A 2 -6.65 30.68 59.29
CA PRO A 2 -6.24 29.29 59.14
C PRO A 2 -7.44 28.46 58.67
N LEU A 3 -7.30 27.71 57.57
CA LEU A 3 -8.34 26.78 57.13
C LEU A 3 -8.59 25.77 58.24
N SER A 4 -9.84 25.63 58.67
CA SER A 4 -10.19 24.66 59.71
C SER A 4 -9.97 23.24 59.20
N TYR A 5 -9.66 22.32 60.11
CA TYR A 5 -9.43 20.90 59.82
C TYR A 5 -10.57 20.27 58.98
N THR A 6 -11.80 20.73 59.18
CA THR A 6 -12.98 20.34 58.41
C THR A 6 -12.90 20.71 56.92
N HIS A 7 -12.29 21.84 56.56
CA HIS A 7 -12.13 22.24 55.16
C HIS A 7 -11.06 21.40 54.46
N LEU A 8 -9.97 21.05 55.16
CA LEU A 8 -8.94 20.14 54.65
C LEU A 8 -9.48 18.71 54.45
N LEU A 9 -10.33 18.24 55.37
CA LEU A 9 -10.96 16.92 55.25
C LEU A 9 -11.94 16.85 54.08
N LEU A 10 -12.76 17.90 53.87
CA LEU A 10 -13.69 17.99 52.75
C LEU A 10 -12.95 18.10 51.40
N LEU A 11 -11.82 18.81 51.34
CA LEU A 11 -10.99 18.89 50.14
C LEU A 11 -10.36 17.53 49.80
N ALA A 12 -9.85 16.81 50.81
CA ALA A 12 -9.27 15.48 50.63
C ALA A 12 -10.32 14.46 50.16
N ILE A 13 -11.53 14.49 50.74
CA ILE A 13 -12.65 13.63 50.31
C ILE A 13 -13.07 13.99 48.89
N ALA A 14 -13.16 15.28 48.53
CA ALA A 14 -13.49 15.70 47.17
C ALA A 14 -12.43 15.25 46.14
N CYS A 15 -11.14 15.29 46.49
CA CYS A 15 -10.06 14.76 45.66
C CYS A 15 -10.15 13.24 45.49
N CYS A 16 -10.41 12.48 46.56
CA CYS A 16 -10.55 11.03 46.46
C CYS A 16 -11.79 10.61 45.66
N VAL A 17 -12.91 11.34 45.76
CA VAL A 17 -14.12 11.05 44.97
C VAL A 17 -13.93 11.43 43.51
N ALA A 18 -13.14 12.48 43.20
CA ALA A 18 -12.76 12.82 41.82
C ALA A 18 -11.83 11.76 41.20
N GLU A 19 -10.87 11.21 41.96
CA GLU A 19 -10.04 10.08 41.52
C GLU A 19 -10.88 8.82 41.26
N LEU A 20 -11.82 8.49 42.15
CA LEU A 20 -12.74 7.35 42.00
C LEU A 20 -13.76 7.54 40.86
N ALA A 21 -14.19 8.77 40.56
CA ALA A 21 -15.08 9.07 39.43
C ALA A 21 -14.33 9.09 38.08
N SER A 22 -13.01 9.38 38.08
CA SER A 22 -12.13 9.25 36.91
C SER A 22 -11.71 7.79 36.65
N ALA A 23 -11.80 6.93 37.67
CA ALA A 23 -11.65 5.49 37.54
C ALA A 23 -12.95 4.88 36.97
N GLN A 24 -13.36 5.34 35.77
CA GLN A 24 -14.10 4.45 34.89
C GLN A 24 -13.25 3.19 34.76
N ALA A 25 -13.85 2.03 35.02
CA ALA A 25 -13.20 0.76 34.79
C ALA A 25 -12.63 0.79 33.37
N VAL A 26 -11.31 0.94 33.27
CA VAL A 26 -10.60 0.75 32.02
C VAL A 26 -10.86 -0.70 31.69
N ALA A 27 -11.85 -0.95 30.83
CA ALA A 27 -12.08 -2.26 30.25
C ALA A 27 -10.70 -2.78 29.88
N HIS A 28 -10.35 -3.93 30.43
CA HIS A 28 -9.03 -4.54 30.35
C HIS A 28 -8.64 -4.59 28.88
N ARG A 29 -7.97 -3.54 28.37
CA ARG A 29 -7.45 -3.55 27.01
C ARG A 29 -6.38 -4.63 27.07
N PRO A 30 -6.51 -5.73 26.30
CA PRO A 30 -5.41 -6.69 26.24
C PRO A 30 -4.21 -5.87 25.79
N ARG A 31 -3.21 -5.71 26.67
CA ARG A 31 -1.94 -5.14 26.25
C ARG A 31 -1.48 -6.04 25.10
N PRO A 32 -1.15 -5.49 23.93
CA PRO A 32 -0.64 -6.33 22.87
C PRO A 32 0.59 -7.04 23.43
N ALA A 33 0.63 -8.36 23.30
CA ALA A 33 1.75 -9.18 23.79
C ALA A 33 3.09 -8.79 23.14
N VAL A 34 3.02 -8.03 22.04
CA VAL A 34 4.14 -7.50 21.27
C VAL A 34 3.89 -6.01 20.99
N ALA A 35 4.90 -5.18 21.20
CA ALA A 35 4.85 -3.77 20.82
C ALA A 35 5.54 -3.55 19.47
N THR A 36 4.99 -2.68 18.63
CA THR A 36 5.64 -2.22 17.40
C THR A 36 6.89 -1.41 17.76
N VAL A 37 8.00 -1.66 17.08
CA VAL A 37 9.21 -0.82 17.17
C VAL A 37 9.02 0.37 16.24
N ARG A 38 9.30 1.59 16.72
CA ARG A 38 9.09 2.81 15.91
C ARG A 38 10.11 2.90 14.79
N LEU A 39 9.76 3.60 13.70
CA LEU A 39 10.66 3.79 12.56
C LEU A 39 11.97 4.48 12.99
N THR A 40 11.90 5.41 13.93
CA THR A 40 13.04 6.15 14.48
C THR A 40 13.93 5.31 15.41
N GLU A 41 13.51 4.10 15.77
CA GLU A 41 14.24 3.19 16.67
C GLU A 41 14.98 2.09 15.91
N VAL A 42 14.82 2.02 14.58
CA VAL A 42 15.43 0.98 13.73
C VAL A 42 16.42 1.62 12.76
N ASN A 43 17.64 1.09 12.75
CA ASN A 43 18.65 1.44 11.76
C ASN A 43 19.09 0.17 11.03
N TRP A 44 19.06 0.22 9.70
CA TRP A 44 19.73 -0.79 8.88
C TRP A 44 21.23 -0.52 8.93
N ALA A 45 22.03 -1.53 9.26
CA ALA A 45 23.48 -1.39 9.34
C ALA A 45 24.13 -1.58 7.96
N ASP A 46 23.76 -2.65 7.26
CA ASP A 46 24.27 -3.03 5.95
C ASP A 46 23.32 -4.03 5.24
N GLY A 47 23.81 -4.65 4.17
CA GLY A 47 23.13 -5.75 3.47
C GLY A 47 21.93 -5.32 2.64
N PHE A 48 21.02 -6.26 2.39
CA PHE A 48 19.90 -6.06 1.46
C PHE A 48 18.97 -4.90 1.87
N GLY A 49 18.63 -4.80 3.16
CA GLY A 49 17.75 -3.74 3.68
C GLY A 49 18.36 -2.36 3.48
N GLN A 50 19.65 -2.19 3.82
CA GLN A 50 20.38 -0.95 3.59
C GLN A 50 20.45 -0.58 2.11
N GLN A 51 20.74 -1.54 1.22
CA GLN A 51 20.79 -1.29 -0.22
C GLN A 51 19.46 -0.80 -0.81
N ARG A 52 18.33 -1.30 -0.29
CA ARG A 52 16.99 -0.83 -0.70
C ARG A 52 16.72 0.57 -0.16
N LEU A 53 17.07 0.83 1.10
CA LEU A 53 16.96 2.17 1.69
C LEU A 53 17.80 3.20 0.92
N ASP A 54 19.05 2.86 0.56
CA ASP A 54 19.92 3.72 -0.24
C ASP A 54 19.31 4.00 -1.62
N THR A 55 18.71 2.99 -2.25
CA THR A 55 18.00 3.17 -3.53
C THR A 55 16.82 4.13 -3.37
N CYS A 56 16.03 3.99 -2.31
CA CYS A 56 14.93 4.89 -2.01
C CYS A 56 15.42 6.32 -1.79
N GLN A 57 16.54 6.51 -1.09
CA GLN A 57 17.10 7.84 -0.82
C GLN A 57 17.73 8.51 -2.05
N VAL A 58 18.48 7.75 -2.84
CA VAL A 58 19.29 8.30 -3.95
C VAL A 58 18.51 8.39 -5.25
N LYS A 59 17.54 7.50 -5.48
CA LYS A 59 16.77 7.44 -6.73
C LYS A 59 15.30 7.76 -6.51
N THR A 60 14.62 7.01 -5.63
CA THR A 60 13.16 7.13 -5.52
C THR A 60 12.74 8.50 -4.99
N ALA A 61 13.28 8.97 -3.86
CA ALA A 61 12.86 10.24 -3.26
C ALA A 61 13.15 11.47 -4.14
N PRO A 62 14.31 11.59 -4.80
CA PRO A 62 14.53 12.67 -5.77
C PRO A 62 13.59 12.61 -6.97
N GLU A 63 13.31 11.42 -7.50
CA GLU A 63 12.34 11.26 -8.60
C GLU A 63 10.92 11.59 -8.14
N THR A 64 10.52 11.14 -6.95
CA THR A 64 9.26 11.52 -6.30
C THR A 64 9.18 13.03 -6.12
N LYS A 65 10.29 13.71 -5.74
CA LYS A 65 10.35 15.18 -5.65
C LYS A 65 10.08 15.85 -6.98
N GLU A 66 10.71 15.37 -8.04
CA GLU A 66 10.59 15.97 -9.37
C GLU A 66 9.20 15.71 -9.95
N ASN A 67 8.67 14.50 -9.77
CA ASN A 67 7.29 14.17 -10.10
C ASN A 67 6.33 15.06 -9.30
N MET A 68 6.51 15.21 -7.98
CA MET A 68 5.69 16.09 -7.15
C MET A 68 5.74 17.56 -7.59
N ARG A 69 6.91 18.05 -8.03
CA ARG A 69 7.04 19.41 -8.58
C ARG A 69 6.24 19.62 -9.85
N GLY A 70 6.09 18.58 -10.67
CA GLY A 70 5.27 18.57 -11.88
C GLY A 70 3.86 17.99 -11.69
N THR A 71 3.51 17.52 -10.49
CA THR A 71 2.18 16.94 -10.23
C THR A 71 1.14 18.02 -10.04
N GLN A 72 -0.01 17.78 -10.65
CA GLN A 72 -1.22 18.60 -10.56
C GLN A 72 -1.68 18.78 -9.10
N TYR A 73 -1.37 17.82 -8.20
CA TYR A 73 -1.77 17.88 -6.79
C TYR A 73 -1.28 19.10 -6.03
N LEU A 74 0.02 19.42 -6.08
CA LEU A 74 0.51 20.58 -5.34
C LEU A 74 -0.09 21.86 -5.90
N GLU A 75 -0.27 21.96 -7.21
CA GLU A 75 -0.93 23.09 -7.85
C GLU A 75 -2.40 23.20 -7.42
N GLU A 76 -3.12 22.08 -7.35
CA GLU A 76 -4.49 22.00 -6.87
C GLU A 76 -4.64 22.37 -5.40
N LEU A 77 -3.72 21.92 -4.54
CA LEU A 77 -3.62 22.37 -3.15
C LEU A 77 -3.42 23.88 -3.07
N HIS A 78 -2.59 24.47 -3.93
CA HIS A 78 -2.44 25.92 -4.00
C HIS A 78 -3.72 26.62 -4.46
N ILE A 79 -4.46 26.05 -5.41
CA ILE A 79 -5.75 26.57 -5.87
C ILE A 79 -6.77 26.56 -4.73
N VAL A 80 -6.94 25.41 -4.07
CA VAL A 80 -7.86 25.24 -2.94
C VAL A 80 -7.47 26.13 -1.76
N ALA A 81 -6.17 26.30 -1.51
CA ALA A 81 -5.66 27.21 -0.48
C ALA A 81 -5.77 28.70 -0.87
N GLY A 82 -6.27 29.03 -2.07
CA GLY A 82 -6.40 30.40 -2.57
C GLY A 82 -5.07 31.10 -2.86
N VAL A 83 -4.01 30.33 -3.11
CA VAL A 83 -2.66 30.83 -3.46
C VAL A 83 -2.51 31.03 -4.96
N SER A 84 -3.26 30.28 -5.78
CA SER A 84 -3.27 30.36 -7.24
C SER A 84 -4.69 30.18 -7.79
N GLU A 85 -4.90 30.55 -9.05
CA GLU A 85 -6.13 30.24 -9.79
C GLU A 85 -5.91 29.01 -10.68
N GLY A 86 -6.98 28.27 -11.00
CA GLY A 86 -6.91 27.12 -11.92
C GLY A 86 -8.08 26.16 -11.80
N THR A 87 -7.99 25.02 -12.48
CA THR A 87 -8.98 23.93 -12.45
C THR A 87 -8.33 22.64 -11.97
N ASN A 88 -9.15 21.66 -11.61
CA ASN A 88 -8.69 20.29 -11.36
C ASN A 88 -8.20 19.67 -12.68
N HIS A 89 -7.11 18.91 -12.62
CA HIS A 89 -6.54 18.15 -13.72
C HIS A 89 -6.39 16.67 -13.33
N GLY A 90 -6.74 15.78 -14.26
CA GLY A 90 -6.49 14.34 -14.11
C GLY A 90 -7.61 13.55 -13.44
N ALA A 91 -7.28 12.36 -12.93
CA ALA A 91 -8.25 11.44 -12.34
C ALA A 91 -8.53 11.80 -10.87
N PRO A 92 -9.74 11.55 -10.33
CA PRO A 92 -10.07 11.90 -8.94
C PRO A 92 -9.13 11.30 -7.87
N VAL A 93 -8.48 10.17 -8.17
CA VAL A 93 -7.53 9.50 -7.28
C VAL A 93 -6.13 10.12 -7.26
N ASN A 94 -5.83 11.03 -8.17
CA ASN A 94 -4.50 11.66 -8.28
C ASN A 94 -4.09 12.38 -6.98
N ASP A 95 -5.07 12.76 -6.16
CA ASP A 95 -4.84 13.30 -4.82
C ASP A 95 -4.14 12.28 -3.89
N GLY A 96 -4.55 11.01 -3.92
CA GLY A 96 -4.00 9.95 -3.07
C GLY A 96 -2.60 9.49 -3.50
N GLU A 97 -2.21 9.66 -4.76
CA GLU A 97 -0.85 9.33 -5.22
C GLU A 97 0.22 10.26 -4.65
N SER A 98 -0.16 11.50 -4.34
CA SER A 98 0.75 12.49 -3.74
C SER A 98 0.89 12.31 -2.23
N ASP A 99 -0.17 11.86 -1.55
CA ASP A 99 -0.16 11.47 -0.13
C ASP A 99 0.82 10.29 0.09
N VAL A 100 0.78 9.26 -0.76
CA VAL A 100 1.73 8.12 -0.69
C VAL A 100 3.19 8.57 -0.77
N GLY A 101 3.48 9.59 -1.58
CA GLY A 101 4.83 10.14 -1.64
C GLY A 101 5.20 10.96 -0.39
N MET A 102 4.24 11.65 0.24
CA MET A 102 4.46 12.36 1.50
C MET A 102 4.73 11.38 2.64
N GLU A 103 4.01 10.25 2.70
CA GLU A 103 4.27 9.13 3.62
C GLU A 103 5.72 8.67 3.50
N ALA A 104 6.15 8.38 2.26
CA ALA A 104 7.49 7.88 1.97
C ALA A 104 8.58 8.88 2.37
N VAL A 105 8.39 10.17 2.08
CA VAL A 105 9.32 11.24 2.51
C VAL A 105 9.37 11.32 4.04
N CYS A 106 8.23 11.25 4.73
CA CYS A 106 8.19 11.23 6.19
C CYS A 106 8.93 10.01 6.76
N ALA A 107 8.70 8.81 6.22
CA ALA A 107 9.39 7.59 6.65
C ALA A 107 10.91 7.68 6.43
N LEU A 108 11.36 8.25 5.31
CA LEU A 108 12.80 8.44 5.04
C LEU A 108 13.46 9.39 6.05
N GLN A 109 12.74 10.40 6.54
CA GLN A 109 13.26 11.30 7.59
C GLN A 109 13.61 10.55 8.90
N ALA A 110 13.01 9.39 9.17
CA ALA A 110 13.31 8.60 10.37
C ALA A 110 14.73 8.01 10.36
N THR A 111 15.26 7.72 9.17
CA THR A 111 16.54 7.05 8.98
C THR A 111 17.66 8.02 8.62
N LYS A 112 17.37 8.99 7.76
CA LYS A 112 18.33 9.99 7.29
C LYS A 112 17.63 11.35 7.17
N PRO A 113 17.56 12.11 8.27
CA PRO A 113 16.96 13.44 8.26
C PRO A 113 17.61 14.35 7.22
N ASP A 114 16.79 15.09 6.49
CA ASP A 114 17.22 16.07 5.49
C ASP A 114 16.45 17.38 5.73
N SER A 115 17.18 18.45 6.05
CA SER A 115 16.60 19.75 6.35
C SER A 115 15.80 20.36 5.20
N GLN A 116 16.13 20.05 3.94
CA GLN A 116 15.37 20.56 2.79
C GLN A 116 14.00 19.90 2.72
N TRP A 117 13.94 18.60 2.99
CA TRP A 117 12.68 17.87 3.07
C TRP A 117 11.85 18.30 4.27
N ASP A 118 12.48 18.54 5.42
CA ASP A 118 11.77 19.04 6.60
C ASP A 118 11.11 20.40 6.34
N GLN A 119 11.84 21.35 5.74
CA GLN A 119 11.26 22.63 5.32
C GLN A 119 10.11 22.45 4.34
N ARG A 120 10.29 21.57 3.35
CA ARG A 120 9.25 21.32 2.34
C ARG A 120 7.99 20.73 2.95
N LEU A 121 8.12 19.78 3.89
CA LEU A 121 6.98 19.22 4.62
C LEU A 121 6.26 20.31 5.42
N VAL A 122 6.99 21.20 6.10
CA VAL A 122 6.38 22.35 6.82
C VAL A 122 5.57 23.25 5.88
N GLU A 123 6.09 23.54 4.68
CA GLU A 123 5.37 24.32 3.67
C GLU A 123 4.09 23.61 3.20
N ILE A 124 4.19 22.33 2.86
CA ILE A 124 3.06 21.50 2.39
C ILE A 124 1.98 21.43 3.47
N VAL A 125 2.35 21.14 4.72
CA VAL A 125 1.43 21.12 5.86
C VAL A 125 0.74 22.47 6.04
N GLY A 126 1.46 23.58 5.82
CA GLY A 126 0.89 24.92 5.85
C GLY A 126 -0.15 25.16 4.75
N ILE A 127 0.06 24.63 3.54
CA ILE A 127 -0.88 24.72 2.42
C ILE A 127 -2.12 23.84 2.70
N ILE A 128 -1.93 22.59 3.11
CA ILE A 128 -3.02 21.68 3.50
C ILE A 128 -3.90 22.31 4.58
N GLY A 129 -3.28 22.94 5.59
CA GLY A 129 -4.01 23.64 6.65
C GLY A 129 -4.87 24.81 6.17
N ARG A 130 -4.47 25.47 5.06
CA ARG A 130 -5.28 26.52 4.41
C ARG A 130 -6.36 25.94 3.49
N ALA A 131 -6.06 24.83 2.81
CA ALA A 131 -6.97 24.17 1.90
C ALA A 131 -8.15 23.50 2.63
N GLN A 132 -7.91 22.96 3.82
CA GLN A 132 -8.95 22.30 4.61
C GLN A 132 -10.01 23.30 5.10
N ARG A 133 -11.29 22.98 4.90
CA ARG A 133 -12.40 23.78 5.41
C ARG A 133 -12.44 23.77 6.94
N THR A 134 -13.11 24.77 7.52
CA THR A 134 -13.27 24.90 8.99
C THR A 134 -13.96 23.70 9.64
N ASN A 135 -14.84 23.00 8.92
CA ASN A 135 -15.50 21.79 9.39
C ASN A 135 -14.67 20.51 9.19
N GLY A 136 -13.43 20.61 8.69
CA GLY A 136 -12.53 19.48 8.48
C GLY A 136 -12.52 18.88 7.07
N TYR A 137 -13.47 19.24 6.20
CA TYR A 137 -13.54 18.69 4.85
C TYR A 137 -12.37 19.13 3.97
N LEU A 138 -11.74 18.17 3.28
CA LEU A 138 -10.67 18.39 2.32
C LEU A 138 -10.80 17.38 1.17
N HIS A 139 -11.08 17.89 -0.03
CA HIS A 139 -11.10 17.13 -1.28
C HIS A 139 -10.95 18.12 -2.44
N HIS A 140 -9.87 18.02 -3.23
CA HIS A 140 -9.56 19.09 -4.18
C HIS A 140 -10.60 19.25 -5.28
N PRO A 141 -11.09 18.18 -5.95
CA PRO A 141 -12.09 18.32 -7.01
C PRO A 141 -13.32 19.13 -6.58
N VAL A 142 -13.94 18.77 -5.45
CA VAL A 142 -15.12 19.48 -4.93
C VAL A 142 -14.77 20.88 -4.47
N LEU A 143 -13.62 21.09 -3.82
CA LEU A 143 -13.23 22.40 -3.33
C LEU A 143 -12.85 23.38 -4.45
N ILE A 144 -12.16 22.92 -5.49
CA ILE A 144 -11.83 23.70 -6.69
C ILE A 144 -13.11 24.05 -7.44
N ALA A 145 -14.02 23.09 -7.64
CA ALA A 145 -15.31 23.36 -8.27
C ALA A 145 -16.08 24.47 -7.52
N ASN A 146 -16.17 24.35 -6.19
CA ASN A 146 -16.81 25.36 -5.34
C ASN A 146 -16.08 26.72 -5.39
N HIS A 147 -14.74 26.71 -5.40
CA HIS A 147 -13.92 27.92 -5.54
C HIS A 147 -14.21 28.63 -6.87
N ASN A 148 -14.34 27.86 -7.96
CA ASN A 148 -14.64 28.35 -9.31
C ASN A 148 -16.15 28.65 -9.53
N GLY A 149 -16.96 28.70 -8.46
CA GLY A 149 -18.36 29.09 -8.50
C GLY A 149 -19.34 27.96 -8.86
N ASN A 150 -18.87 26.74 -9.05
CA ASN A 150 -19.72 25.57 -9.24
C ASN A 150 -20.16 25.00 -7.88
N THR A 151 -21.38 25.35 -7.47
CA THR A 151 -21.99 24.88 -6.20
C THR A 151 -22.84 23.61 -6.38
N THR A 152 -22.92 23.05 -7.59
CA THR A 152 -23.64 21.80 -7.81
C THR A 152 -22.82 20.58 -7.40
N GLU A 153 -21.49 20.69 -7.43
CA GLU A 153 -20.58 19.69 -6.88
C GLU A 153 -20.65 19.68 -5.36
N LYS A 154 -21.06 18.54 -4.81
CA LYS A 154 -21.29 18.37 -3.37
C LYS A 154 -20.42 17.25 -2.85
N ARG A 155 -20.04 17.39 -1.58
CA ARG A 155 -19.41 16.29 -0.84
C ARG A 155 -20.25 15.01 -0.95
N PHE A 156 -19.57 13.91 -1.21
CA PHE A 156 -20.09 12.57 -1.37
C PHE A 156 -21.25 12.43 -2.39
N SER A 157 -21.31 13.30 -3.40
CA SER A 157 -22.30 13.15 -4.48
C SER A 157 -21.88 12.13 -5.53
N ASP A 158 -20.59 11.82 -5.61
CA ASP A 158 -20.03 10.86 -6.55
C ASP A 158 -19.11 9.88 -5.81
N LEU A 159 -19.47 8.60 -5.85
CA LEU A 159 -18.76 7.53 -5.15
C LEU A 159 -17.41 7.19 -5.80
N VAL A 160 -17.17 7.60 -7.05
CA VAL A 160 -15.89 7.39 -7.74
C VAL A 160 -14.91 8.55 -7.56
N ASN A 161 -15.25 9.53 -6.71
CA ASN A 161 -14.36 10.64 -6.36
C ASN A 161 -13.43 10.32 -5.18
N PHE A 162 -13.59 9.15 -4.54
CA PHE A 162 -12.67 8.63 -3.52
C PHE A 162 -12.41 9.62 -2.36
N GLU A 163 -13.41 10.44 -1.99
CA GLU A 163 -13.26 11.52 -1.01
C GLU A 163 -12.75 11.01 0.34
N MET A 164 -13.32 9.89 0.82
CA MET A 164 -12.92 9.27 2.07
C MET A 164 -11.52 8.66 2.00
N TYR A 165 -11.17 8.06 0.86
CA TYR A 165 -9.88 7.41 0.63
C TYR A 165 -8.74 8.41 0.72
N ILE A 166 -8.86 9.53 0.01
CA ILE A 166 -7.87 10.62 0.03
C ILE A 166 -7.69 11.15 1.45
N MET A 167 -8.80 11.46 2.15
CA MET A 167 -8.71 11.93 3.54
C MET A 167 -8.06 10.91 4.48
N CYS A 168 -8.26 9.60 4.25
CA CYS A 168 -7.64 8.55 5.06
C CYS A 168 -6.15 8.36 4.76
N HIS A 169 -5.72 8.47 3.51
CA HIS A 169 -4.29 8.48 3.19
C HIS A 169 -3.58 9.64 3.90
N LEU A 170 -4.18 10.82 3.89
CA LEU A 170 -3.63 11.96 4.61
C LEU A 170 -3.66 11.79 6.15
N ILE A 171 -4.57 10.98 6.71
CA ILE A 171 -4.52 10.55 8.12
C ILE A 171 -3.26 9.71 8.38
N THR A 172 -2.94 8.78 7.49
CA THR A 172 -1.72 7.95 7.59
C THR A 172 -0.47 8.83 7.55
N ASP A 173 -0.39 9.76 6.59
CA ASP A 173 0.70 10.72 6.49
C ASP A 173 0.89 11.54 7.76
N ALA A 174 -0.22 12.00 8.35
CA ALA A 174 -0.21 12.75 9.60
C ALA A 174 0.34 11.93 10.77
N CYS A 175 -0.01 10.64 10.84
CA CYS A 175 0.48 9.74 11.88
C CYS A 175 1.98 9.45 11.71
N VAL A 176 2.43 9.14 10.49
CA VAL A 176 3.85 8.89 10.19
C VAL A 176 4.68 10.16 10.43
N ASN A 177 4.22 11.32 9.93
CA ASN A 177 4.89 12.59 10.16
C ASN A 177 5.03 12.91 11.65
N HIS A 178 3.99 12.67 12.43
CA HIS A 178 4.02 12.90 13.87
C HIS A 178 4.99 11.95 14.59
N ASP A 179 4.97 10.66 14.28
CA ASP A 179 5.86 9.67 14.90
C ASP A 179 7.34 9.96 14.60
N VAL A 180 7.63 10.37 13.36
CA VAL A 180 9.02 10.63 12.92
C VAL A 180 9.55 11.98 13.38
N SER A 181 8.75 13.05 13.24
CA SER A 181 9.23 14.43 13.46
C SER A 181 8.88 15.01 14.83
N ALA A 182 8.01 14.34 15.59
CA ALA A 182 7.34 14.85 16.79
C ALA A 182 6.53 16.14 16.59
N LYS A 183 6.36 16.62 15.34
CA LYS A 183 5.53 17.79 15.02
C LYS A 183 4.05 17.39 15.05
N ALA A 184 3.21 18.24 15.65
CA ALA A 184 1.77 17.99 15.78
C ALA A 184 0.92 18.77 14.77
N SER A 185 1.53 19.59 13.90
CA SER A 185 0.83 20.50 12.99
C SER A 185 -0.09 19.76 12.02
N LEU A 186 0.42 18.76 11.30
CA LEU A 186 -0.39 17.97 10.37
C LEU A 186 -1.43 17.13 11.11
N LEU A 187 -1.03 16.46 12.19
CA LEU A 187 -1.95 15.69 13.05
C LEU A 187 -3.13 16.55 13.53
N THR A 188 -2.90 17.78 13.94
CA THR A 188 -3.95 18.72 14.39
C THR A 188 -4.91 19.09 13.27
N ILE A 189 -4.40 19.33 12.06
CA ILE A 189 -5.23 19.63 10.88
C ILE A 189 -6.10 18.41 10.55
N ILE A 190 -5.51 17.23 10.52
CA ILE A 190 -6.18 16.02 10.04
C ILE A 190 -7.15 15.42 11.06
N ARG A 191 -6.96 15.67 12.35
CA ARG A 191 -7.99 15.37 13.36
C ARG A 191 -9.35 15.99 13.02
N ARG A 192 -9.39 17.24 12.51
CA ARG A 192 -10.65 17.84 12.04
C ARG A 192 -11.24 17.07 10.87
N GLY A 193 -10.41 16.55 9.97
CA GLY A 193 -10.84 15.70 8.87
C GLY A 193 -11.43 14.38 9.35
N ALA A 194 -10.79 13.75 10.34
CA ALA A 194 -11.32 12.55 10.97
C ALA A 194 -12.65 12.82 11.71
N ASP A 195 -12.78 13.96 12.39
CA ASP A 195 -14.03 14.37 13.05
C ASP A 195 -15.15 14.63 12.02
N PHE A 196 -14.79 15.22 10.87
CA PHE A 196 -15.72 15.38 9.74
C PHE A 196 -16.20 14.02 9.21
N LEU A 197 -15.30 13.06 9.02
CA LEU A 197 -15.65 11.70 8.59
C LEU A 197 -16.51 11.00 9.65
N ASP A 198 -16.17 11.14 10.93
CA ASP A 198 -16.95 10.56 12.02
C ASP A 198 -18.40 11.03 11.99
N GLU A 199 -18.60 12.34 11.80
CA GLU A 199 -19.93 12.92 11.69
C GLU A 199 -20.64 12.52 10.40
N ALA A 200 -19.94 12.50 9.26
CA ALA A 200 -20.50 12.11 7.97
C ALA A 200 -21.00 10.66 7.97
N TYR A 201 -20.31 9.77 8.68
CA TYR A 201 -20.61 8.33 8.72
C TYR A 201 -21.37 7.87 9.97
N ARG A 202 -21.67 8.78 10.92
CA ARG A 202 -22.42 8.43 12.15
C ARG A 202 -23.80 7.84 11.86
N HIS A 203 -24.45 8.29 10.80
CA HIS A 203 -25.83 7.94 10.45
C HIS A 203 -26.01 7.46 9.01
N ARG A 204 -24.91 7.26 8.25
CA ARG A 204 -24.99 6.68 6.91
C ARG A 204 -25.40 5.21 7.00
N THR A 205 -26.29 4.77 6.12
CA THR A 205 -26.49 3.34 5.88
C THR A 205 -25.34 2.80 5.02
N PRO A 206 -25.06 1.49 5.05
CA PRO A 206 -24.07 0.89 4.15
C PRO A 206 -24.33 1.23 2.68
N GLN A 207 -25.58 1.22 2.23
CA GLN A 207 -25.93 1.57 0.84
C GLN A 207 -25.67 3.05 0.52
N GLN A 208 -25.75 3.94 1.52
CA GLN A 208 -25.40 5.36 1.36
C GLN A 208 -23.87 5.60 1.37
N ALA A 209 -23.11 4.68 1.98
CA ALA A 209 -21.66 4.67 1.92
C ALA A 209 -21.15 4.08 0.60
N GLY A 210 -21.91 3.18 -0.04
CA GLY A 210 -21.51 2.53 -1.29
C GLY A 210 -20.21 1.71 -1.15
N CYS A 211 -19.64 1.25 -2.26
CA CYS A 211 -18.38 0.50 -2.25
C CYS A 211 -17.14 1.37 -1.92
N GLU A 212 -17.32 2.53 -1.28
CA GLU A 212 -16.21 3.43 -0.89
C GLU A 212 -15.38 2.86 0.25
N ILE A 213 -15.85 1.86 1.01
CA ILE A 213 -15.16 1.42 2.23
C ILE A 213 -14.24 0.23 1.96
N CYS A 214 -12.95 0.52 1.80
CA CYS A 214 -11.86 -0.46 1.74
C CYS A 214 -10.98 -0.45 3.02
N PRO A 215 -10.06 -1.44 3.19
CA PRO A 215 -9.23 -1.56 4.39
C PRO A 215 -8.36 -0.37 4.76
N SER A 216 -7.87 0.40 3.77
CA SER A 216 -7.03 1.58 4.06
C SER A 216 -7.75 2.59 4.96
N HIS A 217 -9.07 2.74 4.84
CA HIS A 217 -9.84 3.67 5.65
C HIS A 217 -9.78 3.37 7.15
N PHE A 218 -10.18 2.15 7.53
CA PHE A 218 -10.23 1.79 8.94
C PHE A 218 -8.82 1.57 9.51
N MET A 219 -7.83 1.17 8.70
CA MET A 219 -6.43 1.14 9.12
C MET A 219 -5.92 2.54 9.47
N SER A 220 -6.15 3.53 8.61
CA SER A 220 -5.73 4.92 8.83
C SER A 220 -6.35 5.50 10.11
N VAL A 221 -7.66 5.26 10.31
CA VAL A 221 -8.37 5.73 11.51
C VAL A 221 -7.88 5.01 12.78
N LEU A 222 -7.49 3.73 12.69
CA LEU A 222 -6.87 3.01 13.81
C LEU A 222 -5.48 3.55 14.14
N ASP A 223 -4.69 3.93 13.14
CA ASP A 223 -3.40 4.59 13.37
C ASP A 223 -3.58 5.95 14.05
N LEU A 224 -4.59 6.72 13.65
CA LEU A 224 -4.96 7.95 14.34
C LEU A 224 -5.38 7.70 15.79
N CYS A 225 -6.18 6.65 16.04
CA CYS A 225 -6.55 6.24 17.39
C CYS A 225 -5.32 5.90 18.24
N ARG A 226 -4.31 5.24 17.66
CA ARG A 226 -3.04 4.92 18.36
C ARG A 226 -2.22 6.17 18.63
N ALA A 227 -2.10 7.06 17.64
CA ALA A 227 -1.31 8.29 17.75
C ALA A 227 -1.91 9.28 18.76
N THR A 228 -3.24 9.34 18.87
CA THR A 228 -3.95 10.31 19.73
C THR A 228 -4.44 9.73 21.06
N GLY A 229 -4.68 8.42 21.12
CA GLY A 229 -5.35 7.76 22.24
C GLY A 229 -6.87 8.00 22.31
N GLU A 230 -7.46 8.68 21.32
CA GLU A 230 -8.87 9.11 21.37
C GLU A 230 -9.82 8.00 20.92
N ALA A 231 -10.72 7.59 21.82
CA ALA A 231 -11.63 6.46 21.59
C ALA A 231 -12.69 6.72 20.52
N CYS A 232 -12.97 7.98 20.16
CA CYS A 232 -13.90 8.31 19.08
C CYS A 232 -13.45 7.72 17.73
N TYR A 233 -12.15 7.72 17.45
CA TYR A 233 -11.59 7.15 16.22
C TYR A 233 -11.70 5.63 16.19
N LEU A 234 -11.56 4.94 17.33
CA LEU A 234 -11.85 3.51 17.41
C LEU A 234 -13.32 3.21 17.04
N ASN A 235 -14.25 4.02 17.54
CA ASN A 235 -15.67 3.86 17.22
C ASN A 235 -15.96 4.12 15.73
N LEU A 236 -15.24 5.06 15.11
CA LEU A 236 -15.32 5.31 13.67
C LEU A 236 -14.81 4.10 12.89
N ALA A 237 -13.63 3.58 13.21
CA ALA A 237 -13.07 2.40 12.56
C ALA A 237 -14.01 1.18 12.66
N GLU A 238 -14.61 0.94 13.84
CA GLU A 238 -15.59 -0.14 14.03
C GLU A 238 -16.82 0.05 13.12
N ARG A 239 -17.37 1.26 13.04
CA ARG A 239 -18.48 1.56 12.12
C ARG A 239 -18.12 1.29 10.67
N LEU A 240 -16.95 1.73 10.23
CA LEU A 240 -16.50 1.54 8.85
C LEU A 240 -16.36 0.06 8.51
N ILE A 241 -15.74 -0.74 9.38
CA ILE A 241 -15.64 -2.20 9.22
C ILE A 241 -17.05 -2.82 9.10
N GLN A 242 -17.97 -2.45 9.98
CA GLN A 242 -19.34 -2.97 9.97
C GLN A 242 -20.11 -2.59 8.70
N MET A 243 -19.85 -1.41 8.13
CA MET A 243 -20.47 -0.96 6.88
C MET A 243 -19.87 -1.67 5.67
N GLY A 244 -18.53 -1.75 5.58
CA GLY A 244 -17.83 -2.45 4.49
C GLY A 244 -18.21 -3.93 4.39
N ASP A 245 -18.35 -4.59 5.54
CA ASP A 245 -18.79 -6.00 5.65
C ASP A 245 -20.20 -6.26 5.06
N GLN A 246 -21.02 -5.23 4.84
CA GLN A 246 -22.40 -5.37 4.34
C GLN A 246 -22.57 -5.12 2.84
N ILE A 247 -21.63 -4.39 2.21
CA ILE A 247 -21.74 -3.96 0.81
C ILE A 247 -20.68 -4.60 -0.08
N GLY A 248 -19.57 -5.07 0.48
CA GLY A 248 -18.42 -5.55 -0.28
C GLY A 248 -17.69 -4.41 -1.01
N ASP A 249 -16.47 -4.66 -1.47
CA ASP A 249 -15.64 -3.74 -2.25
C ASP A 249 -14.92 -4.53 -3.35
N ASP A 250 -14.63 -3.89 -4.48
CA ASP A 250 -13.87 -4.46 -5.59
C ASP A 250 -12.40 -4.72 -5.22
N ASN A 251 -11.87 -4.01 -4.21
CA ASN A 251 -10.49 -4.15 -3.71
C ASN A 251 -10.38 -5.05 -2.47
N GLN A 252 -11.50 -5.57 -1.98
CA GLN A 252 -11.57 -6.45 -0.83
C GLN A 252 -12.06 -7.84 -1.25
N ASP A 253 -11.61 -8.88 -0.56
CA ASP A 253 -12.22 -10.19 -0.74
C ASP A 253 -13.72 -10.11 -0.42
N GLN A 254 -14.54 -10.87 -1.14
CA GLN A 254 -16.01 -10.89 -1.00
C GLN A 254 -16.45 -11.40 0.39
N LEU A 255 -15.51 -11.89 1.20
CA LEU A 255 -15.71 -12.18 2.60
C LEU A 255 -15.67 -10.88 3.41
N PRO A 256 -16.67 -10.65 4.30
CA PRO A 256 -16.59 -9.61 5.32
C PRO A 256 -15.21 -9.63 6.00
N SER A 257 -14.62 -8.47 6.29
CA SER A 257 -13.31 -8.32 6.95
C SER A 257 -13.23 -9.16 8.23
N THR A 258 -14.34 -9.22 8.98
CA THR A 258 -14.48 -10.04 10.20
C THR A 258 -14.43 -11.55 9.94
N ARG A 259 -14.53 -11.98 8.68
CA ARG A 259 -14.57 -13.37 8.19
C ARG A 259 -13.43 -13.73 7.25
N GLN A 260 -12.47 -12.83 7.03
CA GLN A 260 -11.27 -13.11 6.24
C GLN A 260 -10.29 -13.96 7.06
N THR A 261 -9.58 -14.87 6.39
CA THR A 261 -8.71 -15.86 7.04
C THR A 261 -7.52 -15.20 7.73
N GLU A 262 -6.98 -14.12 7.16
CA GLU A 262 -5.83 -13.34 7.64
C GLU A 262 -6.17 -12.60 8.94
N VAL A 263 -7.34 -11.94 8.95
CA VAL A 263 -7.88 -11.25 10.13
C VAL A 263 -8.29 -12.27 11.19
N GLY A 264 -8.97 -13.35 10.78
CA GLY A 264 -9.40 -14.44 11.64
C GLY A 264 -8.22 -15.21 12.27
N TRP A 265 -7.12 -15.40 11.56
CA TRP A 265 -5.89 -16.01 12.09
C TRP A 265 -5.28 -15.17 13.20
N LEU A 266 -5.19 -13.84 13.00
CA LEU A 266 -4.67 -12.90 14.01
C LEU A 266 -5.59 -12.77 15.24
N THR A 267 -6.91 -12.88 15.04
CA THR A 267 -7.90 -12.55 16.09
C THR A 267 -8.48 -13.78 16.81
N TYR A 268 -8.57 -14.92 16.13
CA TYR A 268 -9.22 -16.15 16.64
C TYR A 268 -8.49 -17.46 16.29
N GLY A 269 -7.38 -17.41 15.53
CA GLY A 269 -6.55 -18.57 15.18
C GLY A 269 -5.55 -18.94 16.28
N MET A 270 -4.64 -19.88 15.97
CA MET A 270 -3.39 -20.03 16.72
C MET A 270 -2.31 -19.19 16.00
N PRO A 271 -1.96 -17.98 16.48
CA PRO A 271 -0.98 -17.11 15.82
C PRO A 271 0.39 -17.76 15.70
N ASP A 272 0.68 -18.74 16.57
CA ASP A 272 1.94 -19.47 16.56
C ASP A 272 1.95 -20.65 15.57
N ASN A 273 0.79 -21.02 14.99
CA ASN A 273 0.69 -22.12 14.02
C ASN A 273 -0.30 -21.81 12.87
N PRO A 274 0.17 -21.20 11.76
CA PRO A 274 -0.66 -20.87 10.59
C PRO A 274 -1.11 -22.08 9.77
N SER A 275 -0.63 -23.29 10.07
CA SER A 275 -1.13 -24.53 9.45
C SER A 275 -2.49 -24.96 9.99
N GLN A 276 -2.93 -24.39 11.11
CA GLN A 276 -4.24 -24.70 11.68
C GLN A 276 -5.33 -23.93 10.93
N PRO A 277 -6.50 -24.55 10.68
CA PRO A 277 -7.60 -23.87 10.02
C PRO A 277 -8.08 -22.66 10.83
N GLY A 278 -8.27 -21.54 10.14
CA GLY A 278 -8.90 -20.33 10.64
C GLY A 278 -10.32 -20.17 10.09
N TRP A 279 -10.89 -18.97 10.22
CA TRP A 279 -12.20 -18.66 9.66
C TRP A 279 -12.08 -18.35 8.16
N GLY A 280 -12.17 -19.39 7.33
CA GLY A 280 -12.20 -19.25 5.86
C GLY A 280 -11.22 -20.14 5.09
N GLY A 281 -10.10 -20.52 5.72
CA GLY A 281 -9.04 -21.30 5.09
C GLY A 281 -7.93 -21.73 6.06
N GLN A 282 -6.85 -22.29 5.51
CA GLN A 282 -5.61 -22.67 6.22
C GLN A 282 -4.42 -22.35 5.32
N PHE A 283 -3.29 -21.92 5.88
CA PHE A 283 -2.08 -21.72 5.10
C PHE A 283 -1.33 -23.04 4.91
N ALA A 284 -0.69 -23.19 3.75
CA ALA A 284 0.27 -24.25 3.48
C ALA A 284 1.69 -23.73 3.70
N SER A 285 2.62 -24.64 4.02
CA SER A 285 4.04 -24.29 4.02
C SER A 285 4.43 -23.79 2.63
N ALA A 286 5.14 -22.66 2.57
CA ALA A 286 5.55 -22.08 1.31
C ALA A 286 6.46 -23.08 0.58
N TRP A 287 6.13 -23.33 -0.68
CA TRP A 287 6.91 -24.19 -1.55
C TRP A 287 8.13 -23.48 -2.12
N LYS A 288 9.07 -24.26 -2.65
CA LYS A 288 10.14 -23.70 -3.47
C LYS A 288 9.52 -23.03 -4.69
N ARG A 289 9.59 -21.69 -4.76
CA ARG A 289 9.08 -20.95 -5.92
C ARG A 289 9.75 -21.44 -7.20
N PRO A 290 8.97 -21.70 -8.28
CA PRO A 290 9.53 -22.06 -9.56
C PRO A 290 10.45 -20.92 -10.05
N TYR A 291 11.71 -21.27 -10.28
CA TYR A 291 12.72 -20.39 -10.83
C TYR A 291 13.34 -21.11 -12.03
N SER A 292 13.28 -20.47 -13.19
CA SER A 292 13.89 -20.97 -14.42
C SER A 292 14.93 -19.99 -14.89
N GLN A 293 16.15 -20.48 -15.12
CA GLN A 293 17.22 -19.68 -15.70
C GLN A 293 17.58 -20.24 -17.07
N PHE A 294 17.71 -19.35 -18.04
CA PHE A 294 18.20 -19.67 -19.37
C PHE A 294 19.43 -18.84 -19.67
N ASP A 295 20.53 -19.53 -19.95
CA ASP A 295 21.81 -18.91 -20.31
C ASP A 295 21.94 -18.70 -21.83
N ARG A 296 20.80 -18.69 -22.53
CA ARG A 296 20.64 -18.52 -23.98
C ARG A 296 19.33 -17.83 -24.29
N LEU A 297 19.19 -17.29 -25.50
CA LEU A 297 17.88 -16.85 -25.98
C LEU A 297 16.87 -17.99 -25.89
N THR A 298 15.73 -17.70 -25.28
CA THR A 298 14.62 -18.65 -25.19
C THR A 298 13.86 -18.72 -26.51
N THR A 299 13.21 -19.85 -26.78
CA THR A 299 12.30 -20.05 -27.90
C THR A 299 10.87 -20.28 -27.38
N PRO A 300 9.84 -20.12 -28.23
CA PRO A 300 8.47 -20.48 -27.85
C PRO A 300 8.26 -21.93 -27.37
N ASP A 301 9.25 -22.81 -27.56
CA ASP A 301 9.23 -24.19 -27.04
C ASP A 301 9.75 -24.30 -25.60
N ASP A 302 10.43 -23.26 -25.10
CA ASP A 302 10.84 -23.19 -23.70
C ASP A 302 9.61 -22.89 -22.83
N HIS A 303 9.43 -23.70 -21.78
CA HIS A 303 8.27 -23.60 -20.89
C HIS A 303 8.65 -23.04 -19.52
N VAL A 304 7.82 -22.15 -19.00
CA VAL A 304 7.89 -21.63 -17.63
C VAL A 304 6.51 -21.59 -17.02
N GLU A 305 6.39 -21.59 -15.70
CA GLU A 305 5.08 -21.54 -15.05
C GLU A 305 4.56 -20.10 -14.92
N VAL A 306 3.24 -19.93 -14.96
CA VAL A 306 2.61 -18.65 -14.56
C VAL A 306 3.07 -18.28 -13.14
N PHE A 307 3.37 -17.02 -12.92
CA PHE A 307 3.91 -16.45 -11.67
C PHE A 307 5.29 -16.98 -11.23
N SER A 308 5.97 -17.78 -12.06
CA SER A 308 7.38 -18.13 -11.84
C SER A 308 8.30 -16.93 -12.05
N VAL A 309 9.54 -17.07 -11.57
CA VAL A 309 10.63 -16.14 -11.93
C VAL A 309 11.43 -16.76 -13.07
N LEU A 310 11.44 -16.09 -14.22
CA LEU A 310 12.30 -16.40 -15.35
C LEU A 310 13.49 -15.43 -15.35
N ALA A 311 14.70 -15.97 -15.29
CA ALA A 311 15.95 -15.24 -15.51
C ALA A 311 16.55 -15.59 -16.88
N LEU A 312 16.72 -14.59 -17.74
CA LEU A 312 17.46 -14.71 -18.99
C LEU A 312 18.85 -14.11 -18.78
N VAL A 313 19.90 -14.93 -18.80
CA VAL A 313 21.28 -14.52 -18.57
C VAL A 313 22.05 -14.68 -19.88
N LEU A 314 22.34 -13.58 -20.58
CA LEU A 314 23.01 -13.63 -21.88
C LEU A 314 24.43 -13.09 -21.76
N LEU A 315 25.37 -13.77 -22.42
CA LEU A 315 26.74 -13.26 -22.57
C LEU A 315 26.75 -12.07 -23.52
N LEU A 316 27.57 -11.07 -23.20
CA LEU A 316 27.81 -9.89 -24.04
C LEU A 316 28.80 -10.16 -25.18
N SER A 317 29.73 -11.10 -24.97
CA SER A 317 30.75 -11.56 -25.91
C SER A 317 31.21 -12.97 -25.57
N ASP A 318 31.75 -13.68 -26.56
CA ASP A 318 32.36 -15.01 -26.36
C ASP A 318 33.73 -14.94 -25.65
N ASP A 319 34.40 -13.79 -25.70
CA ASP A 319 35.59 -13.47 -24.90
C ASP A 319 35.17 -12.81 -23.58
N THR A 320 35.41 -13.50 -22.46
CA THR A 320 34.97 -13.12 -21.11
C THR A 320 36.01 -12.30 -20.33
N THR A 321 37.00 -11.73 -21.01
CA THR A 321 38.10 -11.02 -20.36
C THR A 321 37.94 -9.52 -20.50
N GLU A 322 37.34 -8.93 -19.46
CA GLU A 322 37.47 -7.55 -18.96
C GLU A 322 36.11 -6.89 -18.74
N ASN A 323 35.92 -6.38 -17.51
CA ASN A 323 34.80 -5.55 -17.10
C ASN A 323 35.20 -4.07 -17.30
N PRO A 324 34.76 -3.38 -18.37
CA PRO A 324 35.16 -2.00 -18.65
C PRO A 324 34.22 -0.98 -17.96
N GLU A 325 33.20 -1.44 -17.22
CA GLU A 325 32.02 -0.64 -16.89
C GLU A 325 32.24 0.40 -15.79
N ALA A 326 33.30 0.25 -14.98
CA ALA A 326 33.54 1.16 -13.85
C ALA A 326 34.04 2.57 -14.24
N GLN A 327 34.33 2.84 -15.52
CA GLN A 327 34.94 4.11 -15.97
C GLN A 327 34.29 4.74 -17.22
N LEU A 328 33.25 4.14 -17.79
CA LEU A 328 32.60 4.69 -18.98
C LEU A 328 31.62 5.84 -18.61
N PRO A 329 31.54 6.90 -19.43
CA PRO A 329 30.50 7.91 -19.30
C PRO A 329 29.09 7.28 -19.35
N GLU A 330 28.12 7.83 -18.61
CA GLU A 330 26.76 7.26 -18.49
C GLU A 330 26.05 7.04 -19.85
N ALA A 331 26.34 7.89 -20.83
CA ALA A 331 25.82 7.77 -22.19
C ALA A 331 26.36 6.54 -22.96
N GLN A 332 27.49 5.99 -22.53
CA GLN A 332 28.20 4.86 -23.14
C GLN A 332 28.04 3.56 -22.35
N LEU A 333 27.40 3.60 -21.19
CA LEU A 333 27.09 2.39 -20.42
C LEU A 333 26.19 1.45 -21.24
N PRO A 334 26.40 0.13 -21.16
CA PRO A 334 25.55 -0.82 -21.83
C PRO A 334 24.13 -0.75 -21.26
N LYS A 335 23.13 -0.74 -22.14
CA LYS A 335 21.72 -0.63 -21.83
C LYS A 335 20.97 -1.61 -22.73
N ALA A 336 20.15 -2.45 -22.13
CA ALA A 336 19.27 -3.35 -22.85
C ALA A 336 17.88 -3.42 -22.20
N GLN A 337 16.86 -3.65 -23.02
CA GLN A 337 15.48 -3.82 -22.60
C GLN A 337 14.86 -4.96 -23.41
N LEU A 338 14.03 -5.78 -22.77
CA LEU A 338 13.14 -6.71 -23.46
C LEU A 338 11.82 -6.01 -23.74
N MET A 339 11.42 -6.00 -25.00
CA MET A 339 10.18 -5.42 -25.49
C MET A 339 9.17 -6.54 -25.76
N SER A 340 7.99 -6.47 -25.14
CA SER A 340 6.86 -7.37 -25.41
C SER A 340 5.56 -6.58 -25.42
N ASP A 341 4.82 -6.62 -26.53
CA ASP A 341 3.59 -5.83 -26.73
C ASP A 341 3.77 -4.36 -26.30
N ASN A 342 3.23 -3.99 -25.13
CA ASN A 342 3.26 -2.65 -24.55
C ASN A 342 4.13 -2.52 -23.28
N VAL A 343 4.95 -3.54 -22.97
CA VAL A 343 5.77 -3.59 -21.76
C VAL A 343 7.25 -3.62 -22.13
N SER A 344 8.03 -2.76 -21.48
CA SER A 344 9.49 -2.80 -21.49
C SER A 344 10.00 -3.35 -20.16
N ILE A 345 10.95 -4.27 -20.23
CA ILE A 345 11.62 -4.86 -19.06
C ILE A 345 13.10 -4.52 -19.14
N HIS A 346 13.56 -3.69 -18.20
CA HIS A 346 14.96 -3.29 -18.12
C HIS A 346 15.88 -4.43 -17.69
N SER A 347 17.06 -4.48 -18.29
CA SER A 347 18.11 -5.42 -17.91
C SER A 347 18.95 -4.93 -16.72
N HIS A 348 19.71 -5.87 -16.15
CA HIS A 348 20.77 -5.61 -15.18
C HIS A 348 22.11 -6.09 -15.73
N PHE A 349 23.14 -5.24 -15.64
CA PHE A 349 24.53 -5.55 -15.98
C PHE A 349 25.33 -5.64 -14.67
N PRO A 350 25.68 -6.85 -14.21
CA PRO A 350 26.42 -7.04 -12.96
C PRO A 350 27.95 -6.85 -13.11
N GLY A 351 28.46 -6.59 -14.32
CA GLY A 351 29.89 -6.45 -14.58
C GLY A 351 30.67 -7.78 -14.68
N ASP A 352 29.98 -8.92 -14.85
CA ASP A 352 30.59 -10.25 -15.03
C ASP A 352 30.61 -10.71 -16.49
N GLY A 353 30.40 -9.79 -17.44
CA GLY A 353 30.27 -10.10 -18.87
C GLY A 353 28.88 -10.60 -19.29
N THR A 354 27.90 -10.63 -18.37
CA THR A 354 26.51 -10.99 -18.67
C THR A 354 25.58 -9.79 -18.66
N VAL A 355 24.45 -9.94 -19.34
CA VAL A 355 23.23 -9.15 -19.14
C VAL A 355 22.14 -10.06 -18.58
N ARG A 356 21.39 -9.57 -17.60
CA ARG A 356 20.33 -10.33 -16.94
C ARG A 356 18.99 -9.65 -17.11
N PHE A 357 17.99 -10.41 -17.56
CA PHE A 357 16.60 -9.97 -17.57
C PHE A 357 15.78 -10.86 -16.64
N CYS A 358 14.92 -10.25 -15.81
CA CYS A 358 14.03 -10.97 -14.90
C CYS A 358 12.59 -10.72 -15.30
N ILE A 359 11.85 -11.79 -15.58
CA ILE A 359 10.47 -11.75 -16.08
C ILE A 359 9.60 -12.59 -15.16
N CYS A 360 8.40 -12.12 -14.86
CA CYS A 360 7.39 -12.90 -14.15
C CYS A 360 6.12 -12.99 -15.00
N PRO A 361 5.95 -14.07 -15.79
CA PRO A 361 4.76 -14.26 -16.62
C PRO A 361 3.49 -14.26 -15.76
N LYS A 362 2.46 -13.52 -16.18
CA LYS A 362 1.23 -13.31 -15.40
C LYS A 362 0.01 -14.06 -15.93
N ALA A 363 0.14 -14.75 -17.06
CA ALA A 363 -0.91 -15.54 -17.69
C ALA A 363 -0.31 -16.73 -18.44
N ALA A 364 -1.14 -17.74 -18.72
CA ALA A 364 -0.74 -18.90 -19.51
C ALA A 364 -0.81 -18.54 -21.01
N LYS A 365 0.29 -18.07 -21.58
CA LYS A 365 0.40 -17.73 -23.00
C LYS A 365 1.85 -17.76 -23.47
N THR A 366 2.06 -17.68 -24.77
CA THR A 366 3.39 -17.40 -25.32
C THR A 366 3.69 -15.91 -25.21
N TYR A 367 4.85 -15.59 -24.63
CA TYR A 367 5.37 -14.23 -24.54
C TYR A 367 6.52 -14.09 -25.54
N PRO A 368 6.32 -13.38 -26.67
CA PRO A 368 7.41 -13.00 -27.56
C PRO A 368 8.14 -11.77 -27.01
N PHE A 369 9.45 -11.72 -27.20
CA PHE A 369 10.29 -10.59 -26.84
C PHE A 369 11.24 -10.21 -27.96
N THR A 370 11.52 -8.91 -28.06
CA THR A 370 12.62 -8.37 -28.86
C THR A 370 13.55 -7.58 -27.94
N ILE A 371 14.85 -7.79 -28.06
CA ILE A 371 15.85 -7.03 -27.30
C ILE A 371 16.12 -5.72 -28.03
N GLN A 372 15.94 -4.60 -27.32
CA GLN A 372 16.43 -3.29 -27.74
C GLN A 372 17.65 -2.94 -26.89
N SER A 373 18.79 -2.66 -27.52
CA SER A 373 20.07 -2.48 -26.82
C SER A 373 21.02 -1.55 -27.58
N ASN A 374 21.88 -0.83 -26.86
CA ASN A 374 23.04 -0.18 -27.49
C ASN A 374 24.24 -1.14 -27.67
N VAL A 375 24.12 -2.38 -27.21
CA VAL A 375 25.09 -3.45 -27.42
C VAL A 375 24.72 -4.20 -28.70
N ALA A 376 25.55 -4.07 -29.75
CA ALA A 376 25.29 -4.64 -31.07
C ALA A 376 25.09 -6.17 -31.06
N ALA A 377 25.74 -6.89 -30.14
CA ALA A 377 25.56 -8.34 -30.00
C ALA A 377 24.18 -8.74 -29.46
N LEU A 378 23.41 -7.80 -28.90
CA LEU A 378 22.11 -8.03 -28.28
C LEU A 378 20.96 -7.41 -29.08
N ASP A 379 21.19 -6.24 -29.67
CA ASP A 379 20.14 -5.43 -30.30
C ASP A 379 19.44 -6.17 -31.45
N GLY A 380 18.11 -6.09 -31.48
CA GLY A 380 17.25 -6.71 -32.50
C GLY A 380 17.07 -8.22 -32.36
N LYS A 381 17.74 -8.89 -31.41
CA LYS A 381 17.52 -10.33 -31.18
C LYS A 381 16.12 -10.59 -30.66
N THR A 382 15.49 -11.65 -31.16
CA THR A 382 14.17 -12.09 -30.71
C THR A 382 14.29 -13.35 -29.84
N CYS A 383 13.43 -13.45 -28.85
CA CYS A 383 13.25 -14.65 -28.04
C CYS A 383 11.78 -14.79 -27.66
N GLY A 384 11.42 -15.89 -27.05
CA GLY A 384 10.08 -16.08 -26.51
C GLY A 384 10.04 -17.18 -25.48
N VAL A 385 8.97 -17.23 -24.69
CA VAL A 385 8.76 -18.32 -23.73
C VAL A 385 7.28 -18.65 -23.67
N LYS A 386 6.94 -19.92 -23.52
CA LYS A 386 5.57 -20.36 -23.27
C LYS A 386 5.34 -20.46 -21.78
N SER A 387 4.54 -19.54 -21.26
CA SER A 387 4.03 -19.61 -19.90
C SER A 387 2.88 -20.63 -19.84
N VAL A 388 2.99 -21.61 -18.95
CA VAL A 388 2.01 -22.68 -18.78
C VAL A 388 1.46 -22.67 -17.36
N ALA A 389 0.26 -23.22 -17.18
CA ALA A 389 -0.30 -23.38 -15.85
C ALA A 389 0.68 -24.17 -14.95
N PRO A 390 0.88 -23.73 -13.70
CA PRO A 390 1.80 -24.36 -12.78
C PRO A 390 1.44 -25.83 -12.54
N PHE A 391 2.45 -26.68 -12.44
CA PHE A 391 2.25 -28.11 -12.22
C PHE A 391 1.80 -28.36 -10.77
N ALA A 392 0.86 -29.29 -10.57
CA ALA A 392 0.35 -29.66 -9.24
C ALA A 392 1.44 -30.10 -8.23
N ARG A 393 2.63 -30.47 -8.73
CA ARG A 393 3.78 -30.93 -7.96
C ARG A 393 4.39 -29.86 -7.03
N VAL A 394 4.18 -28.58 -7.33
CA VAL A 394 4.79 -27.47 -6.58
C VAL A 394 4.42 -27.51 -5.09
N LEU A 395 3.28 -28.13 -4.73
CA LEU A 395 2.79 -28.25 -3.35
C LEU A 395 3.39 -29.44 -2.58
N GLU A 396 4.05 -30.37 -3.26
CA GLU A 396 4.63 -31.56 -2.65
C GLU A 396 6.06 -31.31 -2.11
N ASP A 397 6.65 -30.15 -2.41
CA ASP A 397 8.02 -29.79 -2.02
C ASP A 397 8.08 -28.46 -1.22
N PRO A 398 7.70 -28.50 0.08
CA PRO A 398 7.83 -27.34 0.95
C PRO A 398 9.30 -26.88 1.01
N SER A 399 9.50 -25.57 1.01
CA SER A 399 10.85 -24.99 1.00
C SER A 399 11.60 -25.33 2.29
N LEU A 400 12.50 -26.32 2.22
CA LEU A 400 13.34 -26.70 3.36
C LEU A 400 14.30 -25.58 3.80
N SER A 401 14.65 -24.66 2.89
CA SER A 401 15.48 -23.49 3.21
C SER A 401 14.71 -22.37 3.91
N ASN A 402 13.38 -22.41 3.92
CA ASN A 402 12.52 -21.39 4.52
C ASN A 402 11.33 -22.03 5.28
N PRO A 403 11.59 -22.81 6.35
CA PRO A 403 10.56 -23.61 7.01
C PRO A 403 9.45 -22.77 7.67
N ASN A 404 9.69 -21.49 7.93
CA ASN A 404 8.75 -20.57 8.56
C ASN A 404 7.98 -19.68 7.56
N ARG A 405 8.07 -19.96 6.26
CA ARG A 405 7.28 -19.25 5.25
C ARG A 405 6.00 -20.01 4.95
N TRP A 406 4.92 -19.27 4.79
CA TRP A 406 3.57 -19.77 4.57
C TRP A 406 2.93 -19.06 3.38
N ALA A 407 2.04 -19.75 2.67
CA ALA A 407 1.34 -19.23 1.49
C ALA A 407 -0.04 -19.89 1.35
N ASP A 408 -0.89 -19.33 0.50
CA ASP A 408 -2.18 -19.94 0.16
C ASP A 408 -2.01 -21.32 -0.50
N ASP A 409 -2.96 -22.23 -0.28
CA ASP A 409 -2.93 -23.55 -0.90
C ASP A 409 -3.24 -23.45 -2.40
N ALA A 410 -2.20 -23.58 -3.22
CA ALA A 410 -2.29 -23.55 -4.68
C ALA A 410 -2.79 -24.85 -5.32
N ALA A 411 -3.32 -25.82 -4.53
CA ALA A 411 -3.84 -27.07 -5.08
C ALA A 411 -4.92 -26.77 -6.11
N SER A 412 -4.92 -27.54 -7.20
CA SER A 412 -5.84 -27.34 -8.32
C SER A 412 -7.31 -27.37 -7.89
N GLN A 413 -7.65 -28.15 -6.86
CA GLN A 413 -8.98 -28.17 -6.24
C GLN A 413 -9.41 -26.81 -5.66
N PHE A 414 -8.44 -26.00 -5.22
CA PHE A 414 -8.65 -24.64 -4.72
C PHE A 414 -8.48 -23.55 -5.80
N GLY A 415 -8.18 -23.92 -7.05
CA GLY A 415 -8.15 -23.00 -8.19
C GLY A 415 -9.51 -22.85 -8.89
N ALA A 416 -9.67 -21.76 -9.66
CA ALA A 416 -10.77 -21.59 -10.62
C ALA A 416 -10.25 -20.96 -11.93
N GLY A 417 -10.37 -21.70 -13.03
CA GLY A 417 -9.74 -21.31 -14.29
C GLY A 417 -8.21 -21.20 -14.15
N GLU A 418 -7.64 -20.09 -14.63
CA GLU A 418 -6.20 -19.79 -14.52
C GLU A 418 -5.80 -19.22 -13.14
N ARG A 419 -6.78 -18.94 -12.26
CA ARG A 419 -6.52 -18.35 -10.94
C ARG A 419 -6.26 -19.45 -9.92
N GLN A 420 -5.02 -19.53 -9.44
CA GLN A 420 -4.63 -20.40 -8.34
C GLN A 420 -5.21 -19.91 -7.02
N SER A 421 -5.44 -20.83 -6.08
CA SER A 421 -5.78 -20.53 -4.67
C SER A 421 -7.06 -19.72 -4.42
N VAL A 422 -7.79 -19.31 -5.46
CA VAL A 422 -8.95 -18.43 -5.34
C VAL A 422 -10.05 -19.00 -4.44
N LYS A 423 -10.21 -20.32 -4.39
CA LYS A 423 -11.17 -20.99 -3.50
C LYS A 423 -10.62 -21.27 -2.10
N SER A 424 -9.29 -21.21 -1.88
CA SER A 424 -8.71 -21.32 -0.52
C SER A 424 -8.81 -20.02 0.25
N VAL A 425 -8.85 -18.88 -0.46
CA VAL A 425 -9.04 -17.54 0.12
C VAL A 425 -10.54 -17.28 0.36
N SER A 426 -11.42 -17.70 -0.57
CA SER A 426 -12.88 -17.62 -0.36
C SER A 426 -13.64 -18.79 -0.96
N ARG A 427 -14.23 -19.62 -0.08
CA ARG A 427 -15.11 -20.75 -0.44
C ARG A 427 -16.37 -20.34 -1.22
N TRP A 428 -16.69 -19.05 -1.31
CA TRP A 428 -17.89 -18.51 -1.96
C TRP A 428 -17.64 -17.88 -3.35
N LEU A 429 -16.38 -17.70 -3.76
CA LEU A 429 -16.04 -17.19 -5.10
C LEU A 429 -16.49 -18.13 -6.25
N THR A 430 -16.62 -19.43 -5.98
CA THR A 430 -17.10 -20.41 -6.97
C THR A 430 -18.54 -20.15 -7.43
N PHE A 431 -19.38 -19.55 -6.58
CA PHE A 431 -20.77 -19.21 -6.92
C PHE A 431 -20.82 -18.03 -7.92
N PHE A 432 -19.84 -17.13 -7.85
CA PHE A 432 -19.82 -15.91 -8.65
C PHE A 432 -19.05 -16.03 -9.97
N SER A 433 -18.04 -16.90 -10.08
CA SER A 433 -17.35 -17.13 -11.36
C SER A 433 -18.26 -17.70 -12.45
N GLN A 434 -19.35 -18.37 -12.06
CA GLN A 434 -20.38 -18.86 -12.96
C GLN A 434 -21.38 -17.75 -13.38
N THR A 435 -21.61 -16.75 -12.54
CA THR A 435 -22.52 -15.63 -12.86
C THR A 435 -21.85 -14.46 -13.57
N SER A 436 -20.56 -14.18 -13.31
CA SER A 436 -19.84 -13.09 -13.99
C SER A 436 -19.51 -13.40 -15.46
N GLN A 437 -19.35 -14.68 -15.83
CA GLN A 437 -19.27 -15.09 -17.24
C GLN A 437 -20.58 -14.83 -18.01
N ASN A 438 -21.73 -14.82 -17.33
CA ASN A 438 -23.02 -14.56 -17.95
C ASN A 438 -23.40 -13.07 -17.98
N ALA A 439 -22.76 -12.21 -17.17
CA ALA A 439 -23.06 -10.78 -17.09
C ALA A 439 -22.34 -9.93 -18.16
N CYS A 440 -21.25 -10.44 -18.76
CA CYS A 440 -20.54 -9.77 -19.85
C CYS A 440 -20.99 -10.22 -21.26
N SER A 441 -22.05 -11.04 -21.36
CA SER A 441 -22.52 -11.61 -22.64
C SER A 441 -23.83 -11.04 -23.17
N ASP A 442 -24.41 -10.00 -22.55
CA ASP A 442 -25.58 -9.32 -23.11
C ASP A 442 -25.18 -7.98 -23.76
N PRO A 443 -25.04 -7.92 -25.10
CA PRO A 443 -25.13 -6.68 -25.83
C PRO A 443 -26.61 -6.36 -26.07
N THR A 444 -27.13 -5.35 -25.40
CA THR A 444 -28.30 -4.60 -25.86
C THR A 444 -27.96 -3.13 -25.96
#